data_AF-A0A938MAM5-F1
#
_entry.id   AF-A0A938MAM5-F1
#
_cell.length_a   1.000
_cell.length_b   1.000
_cell.length_c   1.000
_cell.angle_alpha   90.00
_cell.angle_beta   90.00
_cell.angle_gamma   90.00
#
_symmetry.space_group_name_H-M   'P 1'
#
loop_
_entity.id
_entity.type
_entity.pdbx_description
1 polymer ?
#
loop_
_entity_poly.entity_id
_entity_poly.type
_entity_poly.pdbx_seq_one_letter_code
_entity_poly.pdbx_strand_id
1 'polypeptide(L)'
;MKAWICAALVVAWCLGVIAQEGSRPTRSQEEMKELRKKAAHRKRRILFNNDGDDVVYECKQATPEALLACRTTPLLGSQVDTISYCTWSSGFSHFTHNTQVGQVFECTANPVHPDNKIGGLSRNKTADFIKLGTDPLRIMVEFCKKNQIEIFWSFRMNDTHDAWGSWYGDLLFPQLKKDHPQWLVASKEKRSRHGGWSAMDFGHKEVRDLAVKFIEEVCGNYDVDGIEMDFCRHLVYFKRPAWGEDAGQEELDQMTDMARRVREVTERAGLKRGRPML
;
A
#
# COMPACT_ATOMS: atom_id res chain seq x y z
N MET A 1 -11.45 7.55 -66.77
CA MET A 1 -11.12 8.45 -65.63
C MET A 1 -12.32 9.36 -65.45
N LYS A 2 -13.10 9.38 -64.37
CA LYS A 2 -12.82 9.19 -62.94
C LYS A 2 -14.06 8.55 -62.27
N ALA A 3 -13.84 7.58 -61.39
CA ALA A 3 -14.86 7.02 -60.52
C ALA A 3 -15.12 7.98 -59.34
N TRP A 4 -16.37 8.16 -58.95
CA TRP A 4 -16.76 8.85 -57.72
C TRP A 4 -17.20 7.80 -56.70
N ILE A 5 -16.47 7.74 -55.58
CA ILE A 5 -16.71 6.86 -54.44
C ILE A 5 -17.69 7.58 -53.51
N CYS A 6 -18.86 6.98 -53.25
CA CYS A 6 -19.77 7.40 -52.19
C CYS A 6 -19.23 6.95 -50.83
N ALA A 7 -18.80 7.91 -50.01
CA ALA A 7 -18.49 7.66 -48.60
C ALA A 7 -19.78 7.73 -47.76
N ALA A 8 -20.18 6.59 -47.19
CA ALA A 8 -21.25 6.53 -46.20
C ALA A 8 -20.71 6.96 -44.83
N LEU A 9 -21.22 8.07 -44.29
CA LEU A 9 -20.97 8.51 -42.92
C LEU A 9 -21.90 7.73 -41.98
N VAL A 10 -21.34 6.80 -41.20
CA VAL A 10 -22.01 6.18 -40.06
C VAL A 10 -21.78 7.08 -38.85
N VAL A 11 -22.82 7.80 -38.42
CA VAL A 11 -22.80 8.55 -37.15
C VAL A 11 -23.22 7.60 -36.05
N ALA A 12 -22.25 7.11 -35.27
CA ALA A 12 -22.51 6.34 -34.06
C ALA A 12 -22.97 7.28 -32.93
N TRP A 13 -24.22 7.15 -32.52
CA TRP A 13 -24.76 7.77 -31.31
C TRP A 13 -24.23 7.03 -30.07
N CYS A 14 -23.21 7.58 -29.42
CA CYS A 14 -22.83 7.16 -28.07
C CYS A 14 -23.75 7.84 -27.05
N LEU A 15 -24.83 7.15 -26.65
CA LEU A 15 -25.59 7.53 -25.47
C LEU A 15 -24.75 7.19 -24.23
N GLY A 16 -24.16 8.23 -23.64
CA GLY A 16 -23.48 8.13 -22.35
C GLY A 16 -24.48 7.76 -21.25
N VAL A 17 -24.30 6.60 -20.65
CA VAL A 17 -24.95 6.25 -19.38
C VAL A 17 -24.23 7.04 -18.29
N ILE A 18 -24.79 8.19 -17.93
CA ILE A 18 -24.44 8.86 -16.68
C ILE A 18 -24.99 7.96 -15.56
N ALA A 19 -24.10 7.26 -14.86
CA ALA A 19 -24.47 6.58 -13.63
C ALA A 19 -24.97 7.64 -12.65
N GLN A 20 -26.27 7.62 -12.33
CA GLN A 20 -26.81 8.37 -11.21
C GLN A 20 -26.12 7.86 -9.95
N GLU A 21 -25.30 8.70 -9.31
CA GLU A 21 -24.96 8.55 -7.90
C GLU A 21 -26.25 8.74 -7.09
N GLY A 22 -27.04 7.66 -6.99
CA GLY A 22 -28.16 7.61 -6.05
C GLY A 22 -27.63 7.91 -4.66
N SER A 23 -28.22 8.89 -3.99
CA SER A 23 -27.90 9.26 -2.61
C SER A 23 -27.94 8.03 -1.72
N ARG A 24 -26.77 7.48 -1.37
CA ARG A 24 -26.70 6.36 -0.42
C ARG A 24 -27.32 6.84 0.89
N PRO A 25 -28.23 6.07 1.52
CA PRO A 25 -28.83 6.48 2.79
C PRO A 25 -27.71 6.74 3.80
N THR A 26 -27.73 7.93 4.41
CA THR A 26 -26.75 8.33 5.42
C THR A 26 -26.95 7.46 6.65
N ARG A 27 -26.09 6.44 6.81
CA ARG A 27 -26.11 5.53 7.97
C ARG A 27 -25.69 6.29 9.22
N SER A 28 -26.32 5.99 10.35
CA SER A 28 -25.92 6.56 11.63
C SER A 28 -24.55 6.03 12.07
N GLN A 29 -23.87 6.73 12.98
CA GLN A 29 -22.60 6.23 13.53
C GLN A 29 -22.77 4.89 14.27
N GLU A 30 -23.90 4.68 14.94
CA GLU A 30 -24.20 3.44 15.66
C GLU A 30 -24.41 2.28 14.68
N GLU A 31 -25.17 2.49 13.60
CA GLU A 31 -25.32 1.51 12.53
C GLU A 31 -23.97 1.13 11.91
N MET A 32 -23.11 2.12 11.67
CA MET A 32 -21.77 1.89 11.11
C MET A 32 -20.88 1.09 12.05
N LYS A 33 -20.93 1.35 13.36
CA LYS A 33 -20.21 0.57 14.39
C LYS A 33 -20.68 -0.88 14.41
N GLU A 34 -21.98 -1.14 14.35
CA GLU A 34 -22.52 -2.51 14.32
C GLU A 34 -22.15 -3.25 13.03
N LEU A 35 -22.21 -2.58 11.88
CA LEU A 35 -21.76 -3.14 10.61
C LEU A 35 -20.26 -3.46 10.63
N ARG A 36 -19.44 -2.56 11.19
CA ARG A 36 -18.01 -2.79 11.37
C ARG A 36 -17.75 -4.00 12.25
N LYS A 37 -18.45 -4.12 13.39
CA LYS A 37 -18.35 -5.28 14.29
C LYS A 37 -18.67 -6.58 13.56
N LYS A 38 -19.76 -6.62 12.79
CA LYS A 38 -20.11 -7.79 11.97
C LYS A 38 -19.03 -8.12 10.93
N ALA A 39 -18.49 -7.12 10.24
CA ALA A 39 -17.44 -7.31 9.24
C ALA A 39 -16.09 -7.76 9.84
N ALA A 40 -15.73 -7.22 11.01
CA ALA A 40 -14.50 -7.59 11.73
C ALA A 40 -14.54 -9.05 12.18
N HIS A 41 -15.71 -9.51 12.67
CA HIS A 41 -15.92 -10.88 13.15
C HIS A 41 -16.41 -11.85 12.08
N ARG A 42 -16.44 -11.44 10.81
CA ARG A 42 -16.69 -12.37 9.69
C ARG A 42 -15.66 -13.50 9.74
N LYS A 43 -16.13 -14.74 9.61
CA LYS A 43 -15.24 -15.90 9.48
C LYS A 43 -14.56 -15.87 8.11
N ARG A 44 -13.25 -15.65 8.11
CA ARG A 44 -12.36 -15.75 6.93
C ARG A 44 -11.81 -17.17 6.86
N ARG A 45 -11.65 -17.70 5.64
CA ARG A 45 -11.07 -19.03 5.43
C ARG A 45 -9.54 -18.95 5.43
N ILE A 46 -8.98 -18.27 4.43
CA ILE A 46 -7.55 -18.01 4.30
C ILE A 46 -7.36 -16.56 3.90
N LEU A 47 -6.56 -15.84 4.69
CA LEU A 47 -6.03 -14.53 4.35
C LEU A 47 -4.66 -14.72 3.69
N PHE A 48 -4.53 -14.26 2.46
CA PHE A 48 -3.27 -14.30 1.71
C PHE A 48 -2.65 -12.91 1.70
N ASN A 49 -1.49 -12.75 2.34
CA ASN A 49 -0.71 -11.53 2.24
C ASN A 49 0.17 -11.60 0.97
N ASN A 50 -0.02 -10.65 0.05
CA ASN A 50 0.83 -10.45 -1.10
C ASN A 50 1.69 -9.21 -0.85
N ASP A 51 2.99 -9.40 -0.92
CA ASP A 51 3.97 -8.36 -0.63
C ASP A 51 3.95 -7.17 -1.62
N GLY A 52 3.37 -7.38 -2.81
CA GLY A 52 3.32 -6.40 -3.89
C GLY A 52 4.66 -6.11 -4.54
N ASP A 53 5.61 -7.03 -4.38
CA ASP A 53 6.85 -7.10 -5.13
C ASP A 53 6.68 -7.69 -6.53
N ASP A 54 5.47 -8.15 -6.85
CA ASP A 54 5.08 -8.63 -8.17
C ASP A 54 5.29 -7.56 -9.26
N VAL A 55 4.87 -6.31 -9.04
CA VAL A 55 5.10 -5.21 -10.00
C VAL A 55 6.58 -4.87 -10.21
N VAL A 56 7.44 -5.17 -9.23
CA VAL A 56 8.86 -4.81 -9.26
C VAL A 56 9.73 -5.92 -9.87
N TYR A 57 9.45 -7.18 -9.54
CA TYR A 57 10.33 -8.30 -9.91
C TYR A 57 9.72 -9.29 -10.93
N GLU A 58 8.40 -9.46 -10.94
CA GLU A 58 7.74 -10.56 -11.65
C GLU A 58 6.96 -10.11 -12.89
N CYS A 59 6.33 -8.94 -12.82
CA CYS A 59 5.43 -8.43 -13.83
C CYS A 59 6.19 -8.12 -15.13
N LYS A 60 5.89 -8.88 -16.19
CA LYS A 60 6.60 -8.78 -17.47
C LYS A 60 6.08 -7.66 -18.37
N GLN A 61 4.82 -7.27 -18.20
CA GLN A 61 4.13 -6.28 -19.03
C GLN A 61 3.25 -5.42 -18.14
N ALA A 62 3.16 -4.12 -18.42
CA ALA A 62 2.31 -3.20 -17.67
C ALA A 62 0.82 -3.36 -18.07
N THR A 63 0.27 -4.54 -17.84
CA THR A 63 -1.16 -4.83 -18.02
C THR A 63 -1.74 -5.46 -16.75
N PRO A 64 -3.03 -5.20 -16.43
CA PRO A 64 -3.69 -5.84 -15.29
C PRO A 64 -3.56 -7.36 -15.31
N GLU A 65 -3.70 -7.99 -16.47
CA GLU A 65 -3.62 -9.45 -16.63
C GLU A 65 -2.24 -9.98 -16.25
N ALA A 66 -1.16 -9.30 -16.68
CA ALA A 66 0.20 -9.72 -16.39
C ALA A 66 0.56 -9.54 -14.91
N LEU A 67 0.13 -8.44 -14.27
CA LEU A 67 0.32 -8.23 -12.84
C LEU A 67 -0.43 -9.28 -12.01
N LEU A 68 -1.73 -9.47 -12.30
CA LEU A 68 -2.56 -10.41 -11.56
C LEU A 68 -2.10 -11.86 -11.74
N ALA A 69 -1.57 -12.22 -12.92
CA ALA A 69 -1.06 -13.56 -13.20
C ALA A 69 0.19 -13.92 -12.37
N CYS A 70 0.91 -12.95 -11.82
CA CYS A 70 2.08 -13.21 -10.99
C CYS A 70 1.72 -14.03 -9.74
N ARG A 71 0.71 -13.60 -8.97
CA ARG A 71 0.38 -14.20 -7.66
C ARG A 71 -1.10 -14.18 -7.29
N THR A 72 -1.97 -13.62 -8.13
CA THR A 72 -3.36 -13.30 -7.75
C THR A 72 -4.40 -14.15 -8.48
N THR A 73 -4.35 -14.25 -9.82
CA THR A 73 -5.33 -15.07 -10.56
C THR A 73 -5.32 -16.56 -10.20
N PRO A 74 -4.18 -17.19 -9.84
CA PRO A 74 -4.19 -18.59 -9.41
C PRO A 74 -4.97 -18.85 -8.10
N LEU A 75 -5.33 -17.80 -7.36
CA LEU A 75 -6.12 -17.91 -6.13
C LEU A 75 -7.61 -18.14 -6.40
N LEU A 76 -8.09 -17.90 -7.63
CA LEU A 76 -9.48 -18.14 -8.00
C LEU A 76 -9.82 -19.63 -7.85
N GLY A 77 -10.96 -19.91 -7.21
CA GLY A 77 -11.38 -21.29 -6.90
C GLY A 77 -10.67 -21.92 -5.69
N SER A 78 -9.71 -21.23 -5.06
CA SER A 78 -9.06 -21.69 -3.83
C SER A 78 -9.89 -21.40 -2.56
N GLN A 79 -9.31 -21.70 -1.40
CA GLN A 79 -9.87 -21.33 -0.10
C GLN A 79 -9.57 -19.89 0.31
N VAL A 80 -8.74 -19.15 -0.44
CA VAL A 80 -8.50 -17.72 -0.18
C VAL A 80 -9.78 -16.94 -0.43
N ASP A 81 -10.19 -16.15 0.57
CA ASP A 81 -11.33 -15.25 0.49
C ASP A 81 -11.00 -13.81 0.92
N THR A 82 -9.76 -13.61 1.38
CA THR A 82 -9.23 -12.31 1.82
C THR A 82 -7.81 -12.17 1.31
N ILE A 83 -7.50 -11.03 0.68
CA ILE A 83 -6.15 -10.67 0.25
C ILE A 83 -5.73 -9.44 1.03
N SER A 84 -4.52 -9.47 1.58
CA SER A 84 -3.86 -8.30 2.14
C SER A 84 -2.74 -7.91 1.18
N TYR A 85 -2.92 -6.82 0.44
CA TYR A 85 -2.00 -6.39 -0.61
C TYR A 85 -1.16 -5.22 -0.12
N CYS A 86 0.15 -5.44 -0.01
CA CYS A 86 1.11 -4.39 0.25
C CYS A 86 1.44 -3.68 -1.06
N THR A 87 1.52 -2.36 -1.06
CA THR A 87 2.00 -1.59 -2.23
C THR A 87 3.44 -1.19 -2.01
N TRP A 88 4.29 -2.18 -1.72
CA TRP A 88 5.72 -2.00 -1.47
C TRP A 88 6.03 -0.81 -0.54
N SER A 89 5.99 -1.00 0.77
CA SER A 89 6.21 0.08 1.76
C SER A 89 7.67 0.16 2.26
N SER A 90 8.64 -0.05 1.37
CA SER A 90 10.04 -0.19 1.79
C SER A 90 10.66 1.11 2.29
N GLY A 91 11.46 1.01 3.34
CA GLY A 91 12.15 2.14 3.93
C GLY A 91 11.24 3.20 4.55
N PHE A 92 9.94 2.94 4.77
CA PHE A 92 8.96 3.92 5.26
C PHE A 92 8.86 5.14 4.33
N SER A 93 7.89 5.13 3.40
CA SER A 93 7.49 6.20 2.47
C SER A 93 7.68 5.88 0.98
N HIS A 94 8.39 4.81 0.58
CA HIS A 94 8.26 4.33 -0.80
C HIS A 94 6.97 3.55 -0.96
N PHE A 95 6.29 3.71 -2.10
CA PHE A 95 5.08 2.97 -2.46
C PHE A 95 5.02 2.67 -3.96
N THR A 96 4.38 1.57 -4.35
CA THR A 96 4.16 1.20 -5.75
C THR A 96 2.79 1.60 -6.29
N HIS A 97 1.96 2.29 -5.50
CA HIS A 97 0.72 2.94 -5.95
C HIS A 97 0.94 4.44 -6.21
N ASN A 98 -0.01 5.11 -6.87
CA ASN A 98 0.10 6.53 -7.24
C ASN A 98 -0.11 7.49 -6.05
N THR A 99 0.73 7.37 -5.03
CA THR A 99 0.70 8.20 -3.82
C THR A 99 1.05 9.67 -4.11
N GLN A 100 0.45 10.60 -3.37
CA GLN A 100 0.75 12.03 -3.33
C GLN A 100 1.31 12.46 -1.96
N VAL A 101 1.19 11.61 -0.93
CA VAL A 101 1.74 11.85 0.41
C VAL A 101 3.14 11.25 0.56
N GLY A 102 3.33 10.02 0.06
CA GLY A 102 4.61 9.33 0.07
C GLY A 102 5.43 9.60 -1.19
N GLN A 103 6.33 8.68 -1.49
CA GLN A 103 7.18 8.70 -2.67
C GLN A 103 6.87 7.48 -3.54
N VAL A 104 6.54 7.71 -4.81
CA VAL A 104 6.37 6.62 -5.77
C VAL A 104 7.72 5.96 -6.04
N PHE A 105 7.77 4.63 -5.94
CA PHE A 105 8.97 3.83 -6.17
C PHE A 105 9.10 3.43 -7.64
N GLU A 106 9.77 4.26 -8.43
CA GLU A 106 9.95 4.08 -9.88
C GLU A 106 11.36 3.59 -10.25
N CYS A 107 12.17 3.22 -9.27
CA CYS A 107 13.56 2.82 -9.51
C CYS A 107 13.63 1.56 -10.38
N THR A 108 14.45 1.62 -11.44
CA THR A 108 14.71 0.54 -12.40
C THR A 108 16.19 0.13 -12.44
N ALA A 109 16.96 0.52 -11.43
CA ALA A 109 18.40 0.30 -11.41
C ALA A 109 18.76 -1.20 -11.39
N ASN A 110 19.81 -1.55 -12.13
CA ASN A 110 20.39 -2.90 -12.15
C ASN A 110 21.90 -2.82 -11.87
N PRO A 111 22.29 -2.60 -10.60
CA PRO A 111 23.69 -2.43 -10.24
C PRO A 111 24.47 -3.74 -10.42
N VAL A 112 25.71 -3.64 -10.90
CA VAL A 112 26.63 -4.78 -10.92
C VAL A 112 27.05 -5.07 -9.47
N HIS A 113 26.54 -6.16 -8.91
CA HIS A 113 26.84 -6.59 -7.55
C HIS A 113 26.83 -8.12 -7.46
N PRO A 114 27.72 -8.77 -6.68
CA PRO A 114 27.75 -10.24 -6.56
C PRO A 114 26.41 -10.85 -6.18
N ASP A 115 25.66 -10.20 -5.29
CA ASP A 115 24.34 -10.66 -4.81
C ASP A 115 23.17 -10.32 -5.76
N ASN A 116 23.39 -9.47 -6.78
CA ASN A 116 22.35 -9.13 -7.73
C ASN A 116 22.24 -10.21 -8.81
N LYS A 117 21.51 -11.29 -8.50
CA LYS A 117 21.27 -12.41 -9.44
C LYS A 117 20.00 -12.28 -10.27
N ILE A 118 19.16 -11.30 -9.95
CA ILE A 118 17.80 -11.18 -10.51
C ILE A 118 17.64 -10.04 -11.52
N GLY A 119 18.72 -9.30 -11.82
CA GLY A 119 18.66 -8.14 -12.72
C GLY A 119 18.17 -6.85 -12.03
N GLY A 120 18.39 -6.76 -10.72
CA GLY A 120 18.05 -5.61 -9.89
C GLY A 120 16.55 -5.30 -9.91
N LEU A 121 16.24 -4.02 -10.13
CA LEU A 121 14.88 -3.48 -10.22
C LEU A 121 14.47 -3.21 -11.68
N SER A 122 15.23 -3.70 -12.67
CA SER A 122 15.01 -3.38 -14.10
C SER A 122 13.63 -3.75 -14.64
N ARG A 123 12.89 -4.61 -13.92
CA ARG A 123 11.53 -5.03 -14.27
C ARG A 123 10.44 -4.16 -13.65
N ASN A 124 10.77 -3.16 -12.84
CA ASN A 124 9.78 -2.35 -12.15
C ASN A 124 8.83 -1.67 -13.14
N LYS A 125 7.53 -2.00 -13.03
CA LYS A 125 6.44 -1.50 -13.88
C LYS A 125 5.58 -0.42 -13.23
N THR A 126 5.92 0.05 -12.03
CA THR A 126 5.13 1.07 -11.33
C THR A 126 4.90 2.33 -12.17
N ALA A 127 5.97 2.93 -12.71
CA ALA A 127 5.87 4.11 -13.56
C ALA A 127 5.03 3.86 -14.82
N ASP A 128 5.18 2.69 -15.43
CA ASP A 128 4.43 2.30 -16.63
C ASP A 128 2.92 2.21 -16.33
N PHE A 129 2.52 1.62 -15.21
CA PHE A 129 1.10 1.56 -14.79
C PHE A 129 0.53 2.96 -14.51
N ILE A 130 1.26 3.79 -13.78
CA ILE A 130 0.83 5.16 -13.45
C ILE A 130 0.62 5.98 -14.72
N LYS A 131 1.51 5.86 -15.70
CA LYS A 131 1.39 6.51 -17.02
C LYS A 131 0.13 6.06 -17.79
N LEU A 132 -0.31 4.82 -17.59
CA LEU A 132 -1.56 4.29 -18.15
C LEU A 132 -2.82 4.73 -17.39
N GLY A 133 -2.68 5.54 -16.34
CA GLY A 133 -3.80 6.04 -15.54
C GLY A 133 -4.34 5.04 -14.51
N THR A 134 -3.56 4.01 -14.19
CA THR A 134 -3.87 3.03 -13.15
C THR A 134 -2.67 2.79 -12.24
N ASP A 135 -2.81 1.94 -11.23
CA ASP A 135 -1.70 1.49 -10.41
C ASP A 135 -1.97 0.07 -9.87
N PRO A 136 -0.96 -0.61 -9.30
CA PRO A 136 -1.11 -1.95 -8.77
C PRO A 136 -2.22 -2.11 -7.73
N LEU A 137 -2.40 -1.13 -6.83
CA LEU A 137 -3.44 -1.20 -5.80
C LEU A 137 -4.83 -1.12 -6.42
N ARG A 138 -5.04 -0.22 -7.39
CA ARG A 138 -6.30 -0.11 -8.13
C ARG A 138 -6.63 -1.41 -8.85
N ILE A 139 -5.67 -1.99 -9.56
CA ILE A 139 -5.83 -3.27 -10.26
C ILE A 139 -6.25 -4.39 -9.29
N MET A 140 -5.56 -4.48 -8.14
CA MET A 140 -5.87 -5.47 -7.11
C MET A 140 -7.25 -5.27 -6.49
N VAL A 141 -7.65 -4.03 -6.20
CA VAL A 141 -8.97 -3.69 -5.68
C VAL A 141 -10.06 -4.08 -6.68
N GLU A 142 -9.94 -3.66 -7.94
CA GLU A 142 -10.91 -3.99 -8.99
C GLU A 142 -11.07 -5.50 -9.19
N PHE A 143 -9.95 -6.23 -9.23
CA PHE A 143 -9.96 -7.68 -9.31
C PHE A 143 -10.69 -8.30 -8.10
N CYS A 144 -10.37 -7.88 -6.89
CA CYS A 144 -10.97 -8.44 -5.68
C CYS A 144 -12.47 -8.17 -5.61
N LYS A 145 -12.91 -6.95 -5.94
CA LYS A 145 -14.35 -6.62 -6.01
C LYS A 145 -15.09 -7.45 -7.04
N LYS A 146 -14.54 -7.59 -8.25
CA LYS A 146 -15.14 -8.39 -9.32
C LYS A 146 -15.33 -9.86 -8.92
N ASN A 147 -14.43 -10.39 -8.09
CA ASN A 147 -14.43 -11.79 -7.68
C ASN A 147 -14.93 -12.03 -6.25
N GLN A 148 -15.52 -11.02 -5.60
CA GLN A 148 -16.03 -11.10 -4.22
C GLN A 148 -14.98 -11.54 -3.19
N ILE A 149 -13.72 -11.16 -3.41
CA ILE A 149 -12.61 -11.35 -2.48
C ILE A 149 -12.50 -10.08 -1.63
N GLU A 150 -12.37 -10.24 -0.31
CA GLU A 150 -12.12 -9.10 0.58
C GLU A 150 -10.67 -8.64 0.40
N ILE A 151 -10.43 -7.33 0.33
CA ILE A 151 -9.10 -6.77 0.13
C ILE A 151 -8.74 -5.75 1.22
N PHE A 152 -7.60 -5.97 1.85
CA PHE A 152 -6.95 -5.01 2.73
C PHE A 152 -5.74 -4.40 2.03
N TRP A 153 -5.48 -3.12 2.28
CA TRP A 153 -4.15 -2.57 2.01
C TRP A 153 -3.24 -2.87 3.19
N SER A 154 -2.11 -3.54 2.93
CA SER A 154 -1.10 -3.84 3.94
C SER A 154 -0.03 -2.75 3.94
N PHE A 155 0.09 -2.03 5.06
CA PHE A 155 1.13 -1.04 5.26
C PHE A 155 2.20 -1.59 6.20
N ARG A 156 3.40 -1.83 5.67
CA ARG A 156 4.58 -2.14 6.48
C ARG A 156 4.94 -0.91 7.31
N MET A 157 4.64 -0.98 8.59
CA MET A 157 4.66 0.19 9.45
C MET A 157 6.07 0.77 9.64
N ASN A 158 7.14 -0.02 9.48
CA ASN A 158 8.51 0.47 9.61
C ASN A 158 9.55 -0.40 8.88
N ASP A 159 9.35 -0.65 7.58
CA ASP A 159 10.29 -1.45 6.79
C ASP A 159 11.70 -0.83 6.80
N THR A 160 12.72 -1.68 6.90
CA THR A 160 14.13 -1.27 6.98
C THR A 160 14.99 -2.05 6.00
N HIS A 161 14.47 -2.46 4.85
CA HIS A 161 15.31 -3.13 3.86
C HIS A 161 16.50 -2.25 3.41
N ASP A 162 16.31 -0.94 3.46
CA ASP A 162 17.31 0.10 3.24
C ASP A 162 18.45 0.12 4.29
N ALA A 163 18.31 -0.59 5.42
CA ALA A 163 19.37 -0.73 6.41
C ALA A 163 20.43 -1.77 6.04
N TRP A 164 20.13 -2.70 5.12
CA TRP A 164 20.96 -3.87 4.85
C TRP A 164 21.96 -3.61 3.72
N GLY A 165 23.17 -4.15 3.86
CA GLY A 165 24.31 -3.86 2.98
C GLY A 165 24.33 -4.61 1.64
N SER A 166 23.18 -5.02 1.11
CA SER A 166 23.11 -5.63 -0.23
C SER A 166 22.91 -4.56 -1.31
N TRP A 167 22.85 -4.99 -2.57
CA TRP A 167 22.80 -4.12 -3.76
C TRP A 167 21.62 -3.14 -3.80
N TYR A 168 20.55 -3.42 -3.05
CA TYR A 168 19.33 -2.63 -3.00
C TYR A 168 19.29 -1.61 -1.87
N GLY A 169 20.14 -1.69 -0.85
CA GLY A 169 19.99 -0.92 0.39
C GLY A 169 19.86 0.59 0.15
N ASP A 170 20.85 1.17 -0.54
CA ASP A 170 20.85 2.60 -0.85
C ASP A 170 19.74 2.99 -1.88
N LEU A 171 19.26 2.04 -2.70
CA LEU A 171 18.17 2.26 -3.67
C LEU A 171 16.79 2.31 -2.98
N LEU A 172 16.65 1.63 -1.84
CA LEU A 172 15.42 1.60 -1.05
C LEU A 172 15.38 2.70 0.02
N PHE A 173 16.46 3.46 0.22
CA PHE A 173 16.54 4.54 1.21
C PHE A 173 15.83 5.81 0.71
N PRO A 174 14.62 6.14 1.20
CA PRO A 174 13.80 7.21 0.65
C PRO A 174 14.36 8.60 0.98
N GLN A 175 13.94 9.60 0.21
CA GLN A 175 14.38 10.98 0.43
C GLN A 175 14.00 11.49 1.83
N LEU A 176 12.85 11.06 2.35
CA LEU A 176 12.41 11.35 3.73
C LEU A 176 13.48 11.08 4.79
N LYS A 177 14.16 9.92 4.72
CA LYS A 177 15.19 9.54 5.68
C LYS A 177 16.50 10.30 5.47
N LYS A 178 16.78 10.77 4.25
CA LYS A 178 17.93 11.63 3.94
C LYS A 178 17.73 13.04 4.50
N ASP A 179 16.51 13.56 4.39
CA ASP A 179 16.16 14.91 4.84
C ASP A 179 15.98 14.97 6.37
N HIS A 180 15.59 13.85 6.99
CA HIS A 180 15.33 13.76 8.42
C HIS A 180 16.10 12.60 9.11
N PRO A 181 17.44 12.58 9.08
CA PRO A 181 18.22 11.52 9.71
C PRO A 181 18.03 11.48 11.24
N GLN A 182 17.62 12.59 11.86
CA GLN A 182 17.29 12.66 13.29
C GLN A 182 16.03 11.87 13.66
N TRP A 183 15.17 11.52 12.70
CA TRP A 183 14.00 10.69 12.92
C TRP A 183 14.31 9.19 12.92
N LEU A 184 15.57 8.79 12.78
CA LEU A 184 15.97 7.39 12.79
C LEU A 184 16.40 6.96 14.20
N VAL A 185 16.17 5.69 14.54
CA VAL A 185 16.58 5.13 15.84
C VAL A 185 18.09 5.06 16.02
N ALA A 186 18.85 5.04 14.92
CA ALA A 186 20.29 4.89 14.86
C ALA A 186 20.87 5.48 13.55
N SER A 187 22.17 5.29 13.31
CA SER A 187 22.84 5.71 12.06
C SER A 187 23.60 4.54 11.42
N LYS A 188 24.04 4.73 10.16
CA LYS A 188 24.83 3.74 9.42
C LYS A 188 26.16 3.43 10.13
N GLU A 189 26.76 4.44 10.76
CA GLU A 189 28.02 4.38 11.52
C GLU A 189 27.83 3.83 12.93
N LYS A 190 26.73 4.22 13.60
CA LYS A 190 26.38 3.79 14.96
C LYS A 190 25.05 3.05 14.93
N ARG A 191 25.12 1.76 14.58
CA ARG A 191 23.95 0.88 14.41
C ARG A 191 23.30 0.53 15.74
N SER A 192 21.98 0.38 15.72
CA SER A 192 21.18 -0.08 16.85
C SER A 192 21.55 -1.50 17.26
N ARG A 193 21.25 -1.86 18.51
CA ARG A 193 21.42 -3.23 19.03
C ARG A 193 20.40 -4.19 18.45
N HIS A 194 19.19 -3.71 18.18
CA HIS A 194 18.08 -4.45 17.62
C HIS A 194 17.54 -3.74 16.36
N GLY A 195 17.08 -4.54 15.39
CA GLY A 195 16.50 -4.04 14.14
C GLY A 195 17.50 -3.35 13.20
N GLY A 196 16.99 -2.83 12.09
CA GLY A 196 17.76 -2.03 11.14
C GLY A 196 18.04 -0.63 11.68
N TRP A 197 19.24 -0.11 11.44
CA TRP A 197 19.64 1.22 11.91
C TRP A 197 18.75 2.35 11.35
N SER A 198 18.14 2.11 10.18
CA SER A 198 17.28 3.06 9.50
C SER A 198 15.81 2.97 9.89
N ALA A 199 15.42 2.20 10.93
CA ALA A 199 14.05 2.25 11.44
C ALA A 199 13.68 3.68 11.83
N MET A 200 12.48 4.11 11.44
CA MET A 200 11.93 5.39 11.89
C MET A 200 11.60 5.30 13.39
N ASP A 201 11.90 6.35 14.12
CA ASP A 201 11.55 6.50 15.54
C ASP A 201 10.17 7.14 15.66
N PHE A 202 9.19 6.31 16.03
CA PHE A 202 7.82 6.70 16.30
C PHE A 202 7.70 7.53 17.57
N GLY A 203 8.79 7.79 18.29
CA GLY A 203 8.86 8.87 19.30
C GLY A 203 8.56 10.24 18.72
N HIS A 204 8.90 10.46 17.45
CA HIS A 204 8.60 11.69 16.73
C HIS A 204 7.14 11.73 16.28
N LYS A 205 6.45 12.84 16.62
CA LYS A 205 5.05 13.05 16.22
C LYS A 205 4.91 13.06 14.70
N GLU A 206 5.88 13.62 13.99
CA GLU A 206 5.90 13.76 12.54
C GLU A 206 5.89 12.39 11.84
N VAL A 207 6.62 11.42 12.37
CA VAL A 207 6.64 10.04 11.85
C VAL A 207 5.26 9.41 12.01
N ARG A 208 4.65 9.53 13.20
CA ARG A 208 3.29 9.01 13.45
C ARG A 208 2.25 9.72 12.59
N ASP A 209 2.38 11.02 12.39
CA ASP A 209 1.50 11.81 11.54
C ASP A 209 1.59 11.37 10.07
N LEU A 210 2.79 11.07 9.56
CA LEU A 210 2.99 10.55 8.21
C LEU A 210 2.34 9.17 8.04
N ALA A 211 2.53 8.26 9.00
CA ALA A 211 1.88 6.95 8.99
C ALA A 211 0.35 7.06 8.89
N VAL A 212 -0.25 7.95 9.69
CA VAL A 212 -1.70 8.21 9.62
C VAL A 212 -2.11 8.82 8.27
N LYS A 213 -1.31 9.73 7.70
CA LYS A 213 -1.60 10.37 6.41
C LYS A 213 -1.52 9.39 5.24
N PHE A 214 -0.56 8.45 5.23
CA PHE A 214 -0.50 7.40 4.21
C PHE A 214 -1.79 6.55 4.24
N ILE A 215 -2.25 6.19 5.43
CA ILE A 215 -3.51 5.44 5.60
C ILE A 215 -4.72 6.26 5.18
N GLU A 216 -4.76 7.55 5.53
CA GLU A 216 -5.84 8.47 5.13
C GLU A 216 -5.93 8.62 3.61
N GLU A 217 -4.80 8.73 2.92
CA GLU A 217 -4.75 8.77 1.46
C GLU A 217 -5.37 7.50 0.86
N VAL A 218 -4.96 6.32 1.34
CA VAL A 218 -5.48 5.06 0.81
C VAL A 218 -6.97 4.92 1.08
N CYS A 219 -7.42 5.25 2.29
CA CYS A 219 -8.83 5.22 2.68
C CYS A 219 -9.70 6.19 1.85
N GLY A 220 -9.12 7.31 1.40
CA GLY A 220 -9.80 8.32 0.58
C GLY A 220 -9.89 7.98 -0.90
N ASN A 221 -8.90 7.24 -1.43
CA ASN A 221 -8.68 7.09 -2.87
C ASN A 221 -8.90 5.67 -3.41
N TYR A 222 -8.95 4.64 -2.55
CA TYR A 222 -9.11 3.24 -2.96
C TYR A 222 -10.26 2.55 -2.22
N ASP A 223 -11.06 1.75 -2.93
CA ASP A 223 -12.21 1.03 -2.35
C ASP A 223 -11.81 -0.27 -1.62
N VAL A 224 -10.75 -0.21 -0.82
CA VAL A 224 -10.31 -1.34 0.04
C VAL A 224 -11.36 -1.66 1.11
N ASP A 225 -11.43 -2.91 1.56
CA ASP A 225 -12.32 -3.31 2.66
C ASP A 225 -11.77 -2.88 4.02
N GLY A 226 -10.44 -2.81 4.15
CA GLY A 226 -9.77 -2.31 5.35
C GLY A 226 -8.28 -2.06 5.17
N ILE A 227 -7.63 -1.79 6.29
CA ILE A 227 -6.19 -1.52 6.41
C ILE A 227 -5.55 -2.54 7.35
N GLU A 228 -4.51 -3.21 6.89
CA GLU A 228 -3.62 -4.00 7.73
C GLU A 228 -2.41 -3.14 8.09
N MET A 229 -2.27 -2.78 9.37
CA MET A 229 -1.04 -2.20 9.90
C MET A 229 -0.06 -3.34 10.21
N ASP A 230 0.85 -3.63 9.28
CA ASP A 230 1.85 -4.68 9.45
C ASP A 230 2.98 -4.20 10.36
N PHE A 231 2.79 -4.40 11.67
CA PHE A 231 3.79 -4.11 12.68
C PHE A 231 5.01 -5.05 12.62
N CYS A 232 4.94 -6.13 11.84
CA CYS A 232 6.01 -7.12 11.72
C CYS A 232 7.06 -6.75 10.66
N ARG A 233 6.95 -5.59 10.01
CA ARG A 233 7.90 -5.10 9.01
C ARG A 233 8.34 -3.67 9.34
N HIS A 234 9.46 -3.50 10.04
CA HIS A 234 10.07 -4.45 10.98
C HIS A 234 9.78 -4.06 12.43
N LEU A 235 10.17 -4.90 13.38
CA LEU A 235 9.68 -4.90 14.77
C LEU A 235 10.13 -3.72 15.65
N VAL A 236 11.02 -2.85 15.18
CA VAL A 236 11.55 -1.73 15.96
C VAL A 236 10.81 -0.46 15.58
N TYR A 237 10.20 0.20 16.58
CA TYR A 237 9.44 1.45 16.40
C TYR A 237 9.98 2.61 17.21
N PHE A 238 10.78 2.35 18.24
CA PHE A 238 11.26 3.38 19.16
C PHE A 238 12.75 3.21 19.44
N LYS A 239 13.42 4.32 19.74
CA LYS A 239 14.85 4.33 20.00
C LYS A 239 15.25 3.48 21.20
N ARG A 240 14.51 3.51 22.31
CA ARG A 240 14.84 2.73 23.51
C ARG A 240 14.86 1.21 23.24
N PRO A 241 13.80 0.61 22.66
CA PRO A 241 13.83 -0.76 22.14
C PRO A 241 14.96 -1.04 21.16
N ALA A 242 15.27 -0.12 20.23
CA ALA A 242 16.37 -0.30 19.29
C ALA A 242 17.74 -0.45 20.01
N TRP A 243 17.90 0.19 21.17
CA TRP A 243 19.12 0.16 21.98
C TRP A 243 19.09 -0.88 23.12
N GLY A 244 18.04 -1.71 23.20
CA GLY A 244 17.94 -2.81 24.14
C GLY A 244 17.38 -2.43 25.50
N GLU A 245 16.64 -1.33 25.56
CA GLU A 245 15.81 -0.95 26.71
C GLU A 245 14.33 -1.26 26.43
N ASP A 246 13.55 -1.50 27.48
CA ASP A 246 12.11 -1.64 27.36
C ASP A 246 11.45 -0.29 26.97
N ALA A 247 10.39 -0.37 26.17
CA ALA A 247 9.56 0.78 25.87
C ALA A 247 8.92 1.34 27.15
N GLY A 248 8.95 2.67 27.30
CA GLY A 248 8.32 3.37 28.41
C GLY A 248 6.83 3.64 28.16
N GLN A 249 6.12 4.05 29.20
CA GLN A 249 4.69 4.37 29.11
C GLN A 249 4.39 5.43 28.05
N GLU A 250 5.25 6.44 27.90
CA GLU A 250 5.08 7.48 26.89
C GLU A 250 5.11 6.91 25.45
N GLU A 251 6.06 6.02 25.14
CA GLU A 251 6.16 5.38 23.81
C GLU A 251 4.93 4.48 23.54
N LEU A 252 4.45 3.77 24.56
CA LEU A 252 3.22 2.97 24.47
C LEU A 252 1.99 3.83 24.22
N ASP A 253 1.87 4.97 24.92
CA ASP A 253 0.77 5.91 24.77
C ASP A 253 0.78 6.57 23.37
N GLN A 254 1.96 6.92 22.87
CA GLN A 254 2.15 7.48 21.53
C GLN A 254 1.72 6.52 20.42
N MET A 255 2.07 5.23 20.54
CA MET A 255 1.64 4.19 19.59
C MET A 255 0.13 3.97 19.66
N THR A 256 -0.43 3.93 20.87
CA THR A 256 -1.87 3.76 21.10
C THR A 256 -2.66 4.94 20.53
N ASP A 257 -2.20 6.18 20.74
CA ASP A 257 -2.79 7.39 20.17
C ASP A 257 -2.82 7.33 18.63
N MET A 258 -1.70 6.98 18.00
CA MET A 258 -1.65 6.82 16.55
C MET A 258 -2.66 5.77 16.05
N ALA A 259 -2.77 4.62 16.70
CA ALA A 259 -3.74 3.59 16.33
C ALA A 259 -5.20 4.09 16.49
N ARG A 260 -5.50 4.91 17.51
CA ARG A 260 -6.80 5.56 17.66
C ARG A 260 -7.08 6.54 16.52
N ARG A 261 -6.10 7.35 16.14
CA ARG A 261 -6.23 8.28 15.00
C ARG A 261 -6.46 7.55 13.68
N VAL A 262 -5.79 6.42 13.45
CA VAL A 262 -6.09 5.53 12.31
C VAL A 262 -7.53 5.03 12.35
N ARG A 263 -8.04 4.67 13.54
CA ARG A 263 -9.45 4.27 13.70
C ARG A 263 -10.41 5.42 13.35
N GLU A 264 -10.09 6.64 13.72
CA GLU A 264 -10.89 7.82 13.35
C GLU A 264 -10.90 8.08 11.84
N VAL A 265 -9.75 7.97 11.17
CA VAL A 265 -9.64 8.06 9.71
C VAL A 265 -10.56 7.05 9.02
N THR A 266 -10.49 5.79 9.44
CA THR A 266 -11.24 4.69 8.83
C THR A 266 -12.74 4.78 9.15
N GLU A 267 -13.15 5.28 10.32
CA GLU A 267 -14.56 5.58 10.63
C GLU A 267 -15.11 6.72 9.74
N ARG A 268 -14.35 7.82 9.57
CA ARG A 268 -14.72 8.91 8.66
C ARG A 268 -14.86 8.43 7.22
N ALA A 269 -13.89 7.65 6.73
CA ALA A 269 -13.93 7.07 5.39
C ALA A 269 -15.13 6.12 5.22
N GLY A 270 -15.39 5.29 6.23
CA GLY A 270 -16.52 4.36 6.25
C GLY A 270 -17.88 5.06 6.18
N LEU A 271 -18.06 6.13 6.97
CA LEU A 271 -19.25 6.99 6.95
C LEU A 271 -19.44 7.62 5.57
N LYS A 272 -18.39 8.23 5.00
CA LYS A 272 -18.44 8.89 3.70
C LYS A 272 -18.87 7.94 2.58
N ARG A 273 -18.39 6.70 2.58
CA ARG A 273 -18.74 5.70 1.55
C ARG A 273 -20.01 4.89 1.87
N GLY A 274 -20.58 5.04 3.06
CA GLY A 274 -21.76 4.29 3.52
C GLY A 274 -21.49 2.80 3.79
N ARG A 275 -20.24 2.40 4.04
CA ARG A 275 -19.82 1.00 4.28
C ARG A 275 -18.61 0.99 5.21
N PRO A 276 -18.57 0.18 6.28
CA PRO A 276 -17.45 0.20 7.23
C PRO A 276 -16.11 -0.06 6.53
N MET A 277 -15.08 0.61 7.02
CA MET A 277 -13.67 0.32 6.69
C MET A 277 -13.08 -0.43 7.88
N LEU A 278 -12.48 -1.59 7.63
CA LEU A 278 -11.87 -2.41 8.68
C LEU A 278 -10.51 -1.86 9.09
#